data_AF-A0A835DD05-F1
#
_entry.id   AF-A0A835DD05-F1
#
_cell.length_a   1.000
_cell.length_b   1.000
_cell.length_c   1.000
_cell.angle_alpha   90.00
_cell.angle_beta   90.00
_cell.angle_gamma   90.00
#
_symmetry.space_group_name_H-M   'P 1'
#
loop_
_entity.id
_entity.type
_entity.pdbx_description
1 polymer ?
#
loop_
_entity_poly.entity_id
_entity_poly.type
_entity_poly.pdbx_seq_one_letter_code
_entity_poly.pdbx_strand_id
1 'polypeptide(L)'
;MGELGCNFDVYRNNELTVEELKRRNLRGVLISPGPGTSQDSGISLQTVLELGPTVPLFGVCMGLQCIGEAFGGKIVRSPFDVVHGKSSLVYYDEKGEDGLFSGLPK
;
A
#
# COMPACT_ATOMS: atom_id res chain seq x y z
N MET A 1 -7.79 10.92 5.62
CA MET A 1 -7.18 10.68 6.96
C MET A 1 -7.43 11.85 7.90
N GLY A 2 -7.01 13.08 7.56
CA GLY A 2 -7.25 14.25 8.43
C GLY A 2 -8.73 14.52 8.72
N GLU A 3 -9.59 14.47 7.69
CA GLU A 3 -11.05 14.63 7.86
C GLU A 3 -11.70 13.55 8.72
N LEU A 4 -11.08 12.38 8.83
CA LEU A 4 -11.53 11.27 9.68
C LEU A 4 -11.01 11.39 11.13
N GLY A 5 -10.32 12.48 11.46
CA GLY A 5 -9.72 12.70 12.77
C GLY A 5 -8.53 11.80 13.08
N CYS A 6 -7.94 11.15 12.07
CA CYS A 6 -6.75 10.33 12.26
C CYS A 6 -5.51 11.22 12.44
N ASN A 7 -4.71 10.92 13.47
CA ASN A 7 -3.35 11.44 13.59
C ASN A 7 -2.41 10.58 12.74
N PHE A 8 -1.61 11.21 11.89
CA PHE A 8 -0.66 10.52 11.02
C PHE A 8 0.57 11.40 10.78
N ASP A 9 1.71 10.74 10.59
CA ASP A 9 2.94 11.35 10.13
C ASP A 9 3.18 10.93 8.67
N VAL A 10 3.73 11.83 7.86
CA VAL A 10 4.08 11.55 6.46
C VAL A 10 5.58 11.67 6.30
N TYR A 11 6.19 10.62 5.74
CA TYR A 11 7.61 10.57 5.47
C TYR A 11 7.85 10.18 4.02
N ARG A 12 8.89 10.75 3.40
CA ARG A 12 9.40 10.23 2.13
C ARG A 12 10.08 8.89 2.37
N ASN A 13 10.11 8.07 1.32
CA ASN A 13 10.66 6.70 1.34
C ASN A 13 12.19 6.60 1.58
N ASN A 14 12.85 7.72 1.84
CA ASN A 14 14.28 7.83 2.13
C ASN A 14 14.58 8.68 3.39
N GLU A 15 13.56 9.17 4.10
CA GLU A 15 13.73 10.01 5.30
C GLU A 15 13.90 9.19 6.58
N LEU A 16 13.42 7.94 6.59
CA LEU A 16 13.50 7.02 7.71
C LEU A 16 13.99 5.66 7.25
N THR A 17 14.50 4.89 8.19
CA THR A 17 14.82 3.47 8.06
C THR A 17 13.67 2.62 8.60
N VAL A 18 13.58 1.36 8.14
CA VAL A 18 12.58 0.40 8.67
C VAL A 18 12.79 0.14 10.17
N GLU A 19 14.04 0.17 10.63
CA GLU A 19 14.37 0.06 12.06
C GLU A 19 13.83 1.22 12.90
N GLU A 20 13.85 2.45 12.37
CA GLU A 20 13.22 3.60 13.04
C GLU A 20 11.71 3.45 13.08
N LEU A 21 11.08 2.89 12.04
CA LEU A 21 9.65 2.60 12.02
C LEU A 21 9.28 1.53 13.06
N LYS A 22 10.07 0.45 13.19
CA LYS A 22 9.85 -0.61 14.20
C LYS A 22 9.84 -0.08 15.64
N ARG A 23 10.64 0.94 15.92
CA ARG A 23 10.72 1.56 17.26
C ARG A 23 9.53 2.48 17.57
N ARG A 24 8.68 2.77 16.58
CA ARG A 24 7.48 3.58 16.76
C ARG A 24 6.29 2.69 17.06
N ASN A 25 5.39 3.18 17.92
CA ASN A 25 4.13 2.50 18.22
C ASN A 25 3.11 2.76 17.11
N LEU A 26 3.30 2.12 15.94
CA LEU A 26 2.47 2.32 14.76
C LEU A 26 1.18 1.50 14.87
N ARG A 27 0.03 2.17 14.73
CA ARG A 27 -1.27 1.47 14.57
C ARG A 27 -1.43 0.84 13.19
N GLY A 28 -0.72 1.37 12.20
CA GLY A 28 -0.79 0.92 10.81
C GLY A 28 0.18 1.68 9.92
N VAL A 29 0.43 1.14 8.72
CA VAL A 29 1.28 1.74 7.70
C VAL A 29 0.47 1.94 6.42
N LEU A 30 0.57 3.14 5.83
CA LEU A 30 0.00 3.45 4.53
C LEU A 30 1.15 3.75 3.56
N ILE A 31 1.34 2.90 2.55
CA ILE A 31 2.32 3.14 1.48
C ILE A 31 1.60 3.86 0.33
N SER A 32 1.99 5.11 0.11
CA SER A 32 1.38 6.00 -0.88
C SER A 32 1.72 5.62 -2.33
N PRO A 33 1.00 6.18 -3.32
CA PRO A 33 1.39 6.11 -4.72
C PRO A 33 2.74 6.80 -4.97
N GLY A 34 3.45 6.35 -5.99
CA GLY A 34 4.69 6.97 -6.47
C GLY A 34 4.97 6.66 -7.94
N PRO A 35 5.84 7.42 -8.60
CA PRO A 35 6.33 7.09 -9.93
C PRO A 35 7.35 5.94 -9.87
N GLY A 36 7.61 5.30 -11.01
CA GLY A 36 8.63 4.26 -11.13
C GLY A 36 8.10 2.87 -10.79
N THR A 37 9.02 2.00 -10.35
CA THR A 37 8.72 0.61 -9.97
C THR A 37 8.88 0.41 -8.47
N SER A 38 8.37 -0.72 -7.97
CA SER A 38 8.56 -1.15 -6.58
C SER A 38 10.04 -1.25 -6.16
N GLN A 39 10.97 -1.45 -7.10
CA GLN A 39 12.42 -1.43 -6.81
C GLN A 39 12.94 -0.02 -6.52
N ASP A 40 12.28 1.01 -7.04
CA ASP A 40 12.60 2.43 -6.80
C ASP A 40 11.93 2.97 -5.53
N SER A 41 11.20 2.11 -4.80
CA SER A 41 10.31 2.53 -3.70
C SER A 41 11.02 2.84 -2.38
N GLY A 42 12.36 2.90 -2.37
CA GLY A 42 13.16 3.16 -1.17
C GLY A 42 12.88 2.10 -0.10
N ILE A 43 12.58 2.53 1.13
CA ILE A 43 12.30 1.59 2.24
C ILE A 43 10.96 0.86 2.12
N SER A 44 10.11 1.20 1.14
CA SER A 44 8.72 0.72 1.11
C SER A 44 8.62 -0.80 0.96
N LEU A 45 9.40 -1.40 0.05
CA LEU A 45 9.43 -2.85 -0.14
C LEU A 45 9.87 -3.58 1.15
N GLN A 46 10.95 -3.10 1.76
CA GLN A 46 11.46 -3.64 3.03
C GLN A 46 10.45 -3.47 4.18
N THR A 47 9.74 -2.34 4.20
CA THR A 47 8.66 -2.06 5.16
C THR A 47 7.55 -3.11 5.06
N VAL A 48 7.14 -3.49 3.84
CA VAL A 48 6.16 -4.57 3.67
C VAL A 48 6.68 -5.88 4.23
N LEU A 49 7.91 -6.27 3.88
CA LEU A 49 8.50 -7.55 4.28
C LEU A 49 8.62 -7.68 5.80
N GLU A 50 9.05 -6.62 6.47
CA GLU A 50 9.42 -6.68 7.89
C GLU A 50 8.29 -6.26 8.84
N LEU A 51 7.44 -5.31 8.44
CA LEU A 51 6.34 -4.81 9.27
C LEU A 51 4.97 -5.35 8.85
N GLY A 52 4.76 -5.65 7.57
CA GLY A 52 3.48 -6.16 7.07
C GLY A 52 2.92 -7.39 7.81
N PRO A 53 3.76 -8.33 8.29
CA PRO A 53 3.28 -9.47 9.07
C PRO A 53 2.77 -9.13 10.49
N THR A 54 3.13 -7.96 11.04
CA THR A 54 2.84 -7.60 12.45
C THR A 54 2.04 -6.32 12.62
N VAL A 55 2.06 -5.43 11.64
CA VAL A 55 1.39 -4.13 11.64
C VAL A 55 0.42 -4.07 10.45
N PRO A 56 -0.86 -3.69 10.65
CA PRO A 56 -1.79 -3.51 9.56
C PRO A 56 -1.22 -2.57 8.48
N LEU A 57 -1.14 -3.06 7.25
CA LEU A 57 -0.49 -2.35 6.15
C LEU A 57 -1.44 -2.23 4.95
N PHE A 58 -1.55 -1.02 4.42
CA PHE A 58 -2.31 -0.74 3.21
C PHE A 58 -1.43 -0.06 2.16
N GLY A 59 -1.54 -0.46 0.91
CA GLY A 59 -0.74 0.05 -0.19
C GLY A 59 -1.61 0.53 -1.34
N VAL A 60 -1.31 1.71 -1.89
CA VAL A 60 -2.03 2.30 -3.02
C VAL A 60 -1.09 2.44 -4.21
N CYS A 61 -1.54 2.00 -5.40
CA CYS A 61 -0.75 2.05 -6.63
C CYS A 61 0.61 1.36 -6.47
N MET A 62 1.73 2.10 -6.46
CA MET A 62 3.06 1.58 -6.19
C MET A 62 3.11 0.84 -4.83
N GLY A 63 2.41 1.30 -3.80
CA GLY A 63 2.33 0.59 -2.53
C GLY A 63 1.72 -0.82 -2.66
N LEU A 64 0.71 -1.00 -3.51
CA LEU A 64 0.15 -2.32 -3.79
C LEU A 64 1.13 -3.19 -4.58
N GLN A 65 1.91 -2.60 -5.48
CA GLN A 65 2.96 -3.31 -6.21
C GLN A 65 4.07 -3.79 -5.26
N CYS A 66 4.50 -2.97 -4.29
CA CYS A 66 5.42 -3.39 -3.24
C CYS A 66 4.88 -4.58 -2.44
N ILE A 67 3.57 -4.59 -2.12
CA ILE A 67 2.94 -5.73 -1.44
C ILE A 67 3.01 -6.99 -2.31
N GLY A 68 2.61 -6.89 -3.58
CA GLY A 68 2.67 -8.00 -4.51
C GLY A 68 4.09 -8.57 -4.64
N GLU A 69 5.09 -7.72 -4.86
CA GLU A 69 6.48 -8.14 -5.03
C GLU A 69 7.09 -8.74 -3.75
N ALA A 70 6.83 -8.13 -2.58
CA ALA A 70 7.31 -8.64 -1.30
C ALA A 70 6.92 -10.10 -1.04
N PHE A 71 5.72 -10.50 -1.49
CA PHE A 71 5.21 -11.86 -1.34
C PHE A 71 5.42 -12.73 -2.59
N GLY A 72 6.37 -12.38 -3.46
CA GLY A 72 6.80 -13.18 -4.60
C GLY A 72 5.95 -13.00 -5.87
N GLY A 73 5.02 -12.05 -5.89
CA GLY A 73 4.26 -11.66 -7.06
C GLY A 73 5.15 -10.96 -8.11
N LYS A 74 4.78 -11.08 -9.38
CA LYS A 74 5.48 -10.43 -10.49
C LYS A 74 4.75 -9.16 -10.90
N ILE A 75 5.46 -8.03 -10.86
CA ILE A 75 4.94 -6.77 -11.40
C ILE A 75 5.23 -6.73 -12.89
N VAL A 76 4.17 -6.75 -13.69
CA VAL A 76 4.24 -6.74 -15.16
C VAL A 76 3.54 -5.51 -15.70
N ARG A 77 3.94 -5.08 -16.90
CA ARG A 77 3.23 -4.01 -17.60
C ARG A 77 1.82 -4.47 -17.96
N SER A 78 0.86 -3.57 -17.79
CA SER A 78 -0.50 -3.77 -18.26
C SER A 78 -0.48 -4.03 -19.78
N PRO A 79 -1.28 -5.00 -20.28
CA PRO A 79 -1.45 -5.22 -21.72
C PRO A 79 -2.26 -4.09 -22.39
N PHE A 80 -2.96 -3.28 -21.59
CA PHE A 80 -3.67 -2.08 -22.02
C PHE A 80 -2.86 -0.83 -21.70
N ASP A 81 -3.15 0.27 -22.39
CA ASP A 81 -2.50 1.55 -22.16
C ASP A 81 -2.60 2.04 -20.72
N VAL A 82 -1.64 2.87 -20.31
CA VAL A 82 -1.65 3.52 -18.99
C VAL A 82 -2.87 4.44 -18.90
N VAL A 83 -3.84 4.06 -18.07
CA VAL A 83 -5.05 4.83 -17.83
C VAL A 83 -4.86 5.75 -16.62
N HIS A 84 -4.51 7.01 -16.85
CA HIS A 84 -4.50 8.04 -15.79
C HIS A 84 -5.70 8.99 -15.98
N GLY A 85 -6.48 9.22 -14.92
CA GLY A 85 -7.65 10.10 -14.95
C GLY A 85 -8.90 9.52 -15.63
N LYS A 86 -8.92 8.22 -15.91
CA LYS A 86 -10.11 7.49 -16.39
C LYS A 86 -10.58 6.52 -15.31
N SER A 87 -11.88 6.50 -15.06
CA SER A 87 -12.50 5.55 -14.15
C SER A 87 -12.72 4.19 -14.81
N SER A 88 -12.49 3.12 -14.06
CA SER A 88 -12.86 1.76 -14.44
C SER A 88 -13.75 1.17 -13.36
N LEU A 89 -14.68 0.31 -13.74
CA LEU A 89 -15.40 -0.52 -12.78
C LEU A 89 -14.41 -1.52 -12.15
N VAL A 90 -14.46 -1.65 -10.83
CA VAL A 90 -13.65 -2.60 -10.07
C VAL A 90 -14.60 -3.60 -9.44
N TYR A 91 -14.48 -4.86 -9.84
CA TYR A 91 -15.23 -5.97 -9.27
C TYR A 91 -14.40 -6.63 -8.18
N TYR A 92 -15.04 -7.05 -7.10
CA TYR A 92 -14.38 -7.69 -5.96
C TYR A 92 -15.27 -8.80 -5.40
N ASP A 93 -14.61 -9.82 -4.85
CA ASP A 93 -15.29 -10.86 -4.10
C ASP A 93 -15.45 -10.42 -2.66
N GLU A 94 -16.68 -10.48 -2.15
CA GLU A 94 -16.95 -10.24 -0.74
C GLU A 94 -16.56 -11.49 0.06
N LYS A 95 -15.52 -11.39 0.87
CA LYS A 95 -15.14 -12.43 1.83
C LYS A 95 -15.47 -11.97 3.25
N GLY A 96 -16.66 -12.33 3.71
CA GLY A 96 -17.12 -12.14 5.10
C GLY A 96 -17.41 -10.69 5.49
N GLU A 97 -18.10 -10.53 6.62
CA GLU A 97 -18.63 -9.24 7.09
C GLU A 97 -17.55 -8.22 7.50
N ASP A 98 -16.31 -8.66 7.73
CA ASP A 98 -15.19 -7.84 8.25
C ASP A 98 -14.09 -7.52 7.20
N GLY A 99 -14.35 -7.72 5.91
CA GLY A 99 -13.38 -7.45 4.85
C GLY A 99 -13.19 -5.95 4.53
N LEU A 100 -12.05 -5.58 3.92
CA LEU A 100 -11.77 -4.19 3.49
C LEU A 100 -12.86 -3.59 2.60
N PHE A 101 -13.50 -4.42 1.77
CA PHE A 101 -14.54 -4.00 0.81
C PHE A 101 -15.97 -4.13 1.37
N SER A 102 -16.12 -4.48 2.66
CA SER A 102 -17.43 -4.61 3.30
C SER A 102 -18.20 -3.28 3.23
N GLY A 103 -19.48 -3.35 2.84
CA GLY A 103 -20.37 -2.20 2.72
C GLY A 103 -20.21 -1.34 1.46
N LEU A 104 -19.34 -1.71 0.51
CA LEU A 104 -19.25 -1.02 -0.78
C LEU A 104 -20.32 -1.52 -1.77
N PRO A 105 -20.74 -0.70 -2.76
CA PRO A 105 -21.60 -1.15 -3.86
C PRO A 105 -20.92 -2.23 -4.73
N LYS A 106 -21.74 -3.06 -5.37
CA LYS A 106 -21.31 -4.09 -6.33
C LYS A 106 -21.48 -3.61 -7.77
#